data_AF-A0A015J083-F1
#
_entry.id   AF-A0A015J083-F1
#
_cell.length_a   1.000
_cell.length_b   1.000
_cell.length_c   1.000
_cell.angle_alpha   90.00
_cell.angle_beta   90.00
_cell.angle_gamma   90.00
#
_symmetry.space_group_name_H-M   'P 1'
#
loop_
_entity.id
_entity.type
_entity.pdbx_description
1 polymer ?
#
loop_
_entity_poly.entity_id
_entity_poly.type
_entity_poly.pdbx_seq_one_letter_code
_entity_poly.pdbx_strand_id
1 'polypeptide(L)'
;MDSLFGLHFHAYDPQAIKANEHARTLVVTDILLFITDALLCGTFFRYGNITRCHTCLAKLYRTAYITFESTGALQNIDPTWGVLCGGHCLRVCPASFSPDQCTKRCAHVALLAGFLCGTIAVDLAEIADEISAKSINVPFSMNSYNPKPYAYCHFTSETAMENAKSISYALKNVGLTWHSPDKVTSLCHRCGHPNCNPNRCSSSSRPNRFARPWQSNDKLRALYNKHLPPSNPAL
;
A
#
# COMPACT_ATOMS: atom_id res chain seq x y z
N MET A 1 -14.18 -52.86 19.73
CA MET A 1 -12.85 -52.40 19.32
C MET A 1 -13.03 -51.77 17.95
N ASP A 2 -13.40 -50.49 17.94
CA ASP A 2 -13.75 -49.78 16.72
C ASP A 2 -12.51 -49.40 15.92
N SER A 3 -12.64 -49.65 14.63
CA SER A 3 -11.67 -49.54 13.55
C SER A 3 -11.04 -48.15 13.44
N LEU A 4 -9.72 -48.06 13.65
CA LEU A 4 -8.86 -46.93 13.28
C LEU A 4 -8.48 -46.95 11.77
N PHE A 5 -9.11 -47.78 10.94
CA PHE A 5 -8.66 -48.09 9.56
C PHE A 5 -9.05 -47.06 8.49
N GLY A 6 -9.45 -45.84 8.86
CA GLY A 6 -9.81 -44.77 7.92
C GLY A 6 -8.72 -43.72 7.68
N LEU A 7 -7.60 -43.76 8.41
CA LEU A 7 -6.57 -42.72 8.33
C LEU A 7 -5.54 -43.05 7.24
N HIS A 8 -5.71 -42.44 6.07
CA HIS A 8 -4.69 -42.43 5.02
C HIS A 8 -3.58 -41.44 5.40
N PHE A 9 -2.42 -41.95 5.79
CA PHE A 9 -1.25 -41.11 6.06
C PHE A 9 -0.53 -40.80 4.73
N HIS A 10 -0.48 -39.52 4.36
CA HIS A 10 0.39 -39.06 3.29
C HIS A 10 1.83 -38.93 3.81
N ALA A 11 2.82 -39.26 2.97
CA ALA A 11 4.21 -38.99 3.30
C ALA A 11 4.41 -37.50 3.58
N TYR A 12 5.11 -37.16 4.67
CA TYR A 12 5.41 -35.78 5.02
C TYR A 12 6.33 -35.15 3.97
N ASP A 13 5.78 -34.23 3.17
CA ASP A 13 6.52 -33.44 2.18
C ASP A 13 6.54 -31.96 2.59
N PRO A 14 7.66 -31.47 3.16
CA PRO A 14 7.81 -30.08 3.54
C PRO A 14 7.63 -29.09 2.37
N GLN A 15 7.94 -29.50 1.14
CA GLN A 15 7.84 -28.62 -0.03
C GLN A 15 6.39 -28.43 -0.43
N ALA A 16 5.60 -29.51 -0.47
CA ALA A 16 4.16 -29.44 -0.71
C ALA A 16 3.43 -28.59 0.34
N ILE A 17 3.82 -28.70 1.62
CA ILE A 17 3.25 -27.89 2.71
C ILE A 17 3.55 -26.40 2.48
N LYS A 18 4.80 -26.05 2.18
CA LYS A 18 5.19 -24.66 1.89
C LYS A 18 4.51 -24.11 0.66
N ALA A 19 4.40 -24.91 -0.41
CA ALA A 19 3.71 -24.51 -1.63
C ALA A 19 2.22 -24.27 -1.38
N ASN A 20 1.57 -25.11 -0.56
CA ASN A 20 0.19 -24.93 -0.16
C ASN A 20 -0.02 -23.68 0.72
N GLU A 21 0.86 -23.42 1.69
CA GLU A 21 0.82 -22.19 2.50
C GLU A 21 1.01 -20.96 1.62
N HIS A 22 1.98 -21.00 0.70
CA HIS A 22 2.26 -19.94 -0.25
C HIS A 22 1.06 -19.66 -1.18
N ALA A 23 0.41 -20.69 -1.68
CA ALA A 23 -0.79 -20.59 -2.52
C ALA A 23 -2.01 -20.01 -1.79
N ARG A 24 -1.97 -19.91 -0.45
CA ARG A 24 -3.02 -19.30 0.40
C ARG A 24 -2.57 -17.99 1.04
N THR A 25 -1.38 -17.50 0.69
CA THR A 25 -0.81 -16.30 1.30
C THR A 25 -1.03 -15.07 0.42
N LEU A 26 -1.49 -14.00 1.05
CA LEU A 26 -1.58 -12.66 0.49
C LEU A 26 -0.39 -11.83 1.00
N VAL A 27 0.29 -11.14 0.09
CA VAL A 27 1.28 -10.12 0.41
C VAL A 27 0.60 -8.76 0.38
N VAL A 28 0.74 -8.02 1.49
CA VAL A 28 0.20 -6.68 1.65
C VAL A 28 1.35 -5.72 1.88
N THR A 29 1.52 -4.75 0.99
CA THR A 29 2.59 -3.73 1.08
C THR A 29 2.03 -2.35 1.36
N ASP A 30 2.92 -1.37 1.50
CA ASP A 30 2.59 0.04 1.77
C ASP A 30 1.88 0.25 3.11
N ILE A 31 2.07 -0.67 4.07
CA ILE A 31 1.48 -0.57 5.40
C ILE A 31 2.22 0.48 6.20
N LEU A 32 1.50 1.50 6.67
CA LEU A 32 2.08 2.58 7.46
C LEU A 32 2.40 2.11 8.89
N LEU A 33 3.43 2.68 9.51
CA LEU A 33 3.94 2.26 10.82
C LEU A 33 2.90 2.40 11.95
N PHE A 34 1.94 3.31 11.79
CA PHE A 34 0.87 3.50 12.76
C PHE A 34 -0.33 2.55 12.55
N ILE A 35 -0.40 1.82 11.43
CA ILE A 35 -1.42 0.78 11.24
C ILE A 35 -1.06 -0.40 12.15
N THR A 36 -2.00 -0.73 13.04
CA THR A 36 -1.83 -1.82 14.01
C THR A 36 -2.18 -3.17 13.38
N ASP A 37 -1.64 -4.24 13.95
CA ASP A 37 -1.87 -5.59 13.46
C ASP A 37 -3.33 -6.00 13.65
N ALA A 38 -3.98 -5.54 14.73
CA ALA A 38 -5.40 -5.75 14.94
C ALA A 38 -6.26 -5.12 13.83
N LEU A 39 -5.95 -3.87 13.43
CA LEU A 39 -6.66 -3.20 12.35
C LEU A 39 -6.38 -3.88 11.00
N LEU A 40 -5.14 -4.27 10.77
CA LEU A 40 -4.73 -5.01 9.56
C LEU A 40 -5.47 -6.35 9.46
N CYS A 41 -5.37 -7.21 10.48
CA CYS A 41 -6.06 -8.50 10.52
C CYS A 41 -7.57 -8.33 10.40
N GLY A 42 -8.17 -7.38 11.12
CA GLY A 42 -9.61 -7.10 11.04
C GLY A 42 -10.05 -6.67 9.63
N THR A 43 -9.23 -5.88 8.94
CA THR A 43 -9.50 -5.46 7.55
C THR A 43 -9.52 -6.65 6.59
N PHE A 44 -8.59 -7.60 6.76
CA PHE A 44 -8.48 -8.75 5.86
C PHE A 44 -9.33 -9.94 6.24
N PHE A 45 -9.84 -10.00 7.47
CA PHE A 45 -10.73 -11.07 7.94
C PHE A 45 -12.00 -11.20 7.09
N ARG A 46 -12.47 -10.09 6.49
CA ARG A 46 -13.64 -10.07 5.58
C ARG A 46 -13.46 -10.93 4.33
N TYR A 47 -12.23 -11.27 3.95
CA TYR A 47 -11.95 -12.11 2.78
C TYR A 47 -11.89 -13.60 3.12
N GLY A 48 -11.73 -13.95 4.39
CA GLY A 48 -11.67 -15.33 4.88
C GLY A 48 -10.95 -15.46 6.21
N ASN A 49 -11.06 -16.63 6.82
CA ASN A 49 -10.38 -16.96 8.07
C ASN A 49 -8.86 -16.87 7.89
N ILE A 50 -8.22 -16.10 8.75
CA ILE A 50 -6.77 -15.92 8.77
C ILE A 50 -6.16 -16.97 9.71
N THR A 51 -5.28 -17.82 9.18
CA THR A 51 -4.55 -18.81 9.99
C THR A 51 -3.23 -18.27 10.50
N ARG A 52 -2.61 -17.37 9.72
CA ARG A 52 -1.34 -16.74 10.06
C ARG A 52 -1.28 -15.33 9.51
N CYS A 53 -0.87 -14.38 10.33
CA CYS A 53 -0.53 -13.03 9.88
C CYS A 53 0.81 -12.65 10.50
N HIS A 54 1.79 -12.34 9.67
CA HIS A 54 3.06 -11.82 10.14
C HIS A 54 3.48 -10.60 9.32
N THR A 55 4.19 -9.69 9.97
CA THR A 55 4.62 -8.44 9.35
C THR A 55 6.12 -8.27 9.46
N CYS A 56 6.74 -7.68 8.46
CA CYS A 56 8.13 -7.26 8.49
C CYS A 56 8.25 -5.77 8.19
N LEU A 57 9.27 -5.13 8.77
CA LEU A 57 9.60 -3.75 8.49
C LEU A 57 10.33 -3.65 7.15
N ALA A 58 9.89 -2.73 6.30
CA ALA A 58 10.45 -2.46 4.98
C ALA A 58 10.61 -0.94 4.80
N LYS A 59 11.79 -0.42 5.14
CA LYS A 59 12.04 1.04 5.24
C LYS A 59 11.07 1.67 6.24
N LEU A 60 10.38 2.76 5.90
CA LEU A 60 9.35 3.40 6.74
C LEU A 60 7.94 2.87 6.47
N TYR A 61 7.84 1.66 5.91
CA TYR A 61 6.60 0.93 5.73
C TYR A 61 6.76 -0.46 6.32
N ARG A 62 5.67 -1.21 6.36
CA ARG A 62 5.64 -2.62 6.71
C ARG A 62 5.08 -3.41 5.52
N THR A 63 5.49 -4.66 5.43
CA THR A 63 4.88 -5.66 4.56
C THR A 63 4.26 -6.72 5.45
N ALA A 64 3.07 -7.18 5.12
CA ALA A 64 2.42 -8.28 5.80
C ALA A 64 2.23 -9.46 4.86
N TYR A 65 2.28 -10.65 5.44
CA TYR A 65 1.98 -11.91 4.80
C TYR A 65 0.84 -12.55 5.57
N ILE A 66 -0.32 -12.61 4.93
CA ILE A 66 -1.58 -13.06 5.51
C ILE A 66 -1.94 -14.38 4.85
N THR A 67 -1.84 -15.47 5.60
CA THR A 67 -2.23 -16.80 5.14
C THR A 67 -3.66 -17.08 5.54
N PHE A 68 -4.49 -17.39 4.57
CA PHE A 68 -5.89 -17.78 4.77
C PHE A 68 -6.03 -19.29 4.98
N GLU A 69 -7.13 -19.69 5.59
CA GLU A 69 -7.50 -21.10 5.75
C GLU A 69 -7.72 -21.76 4.38
N SER A 70 -8.43 -21.08 3.47
CA SER A 70 -8.78 -21.55 2.13
C SER A 70 -8.22 -20.67 1.01
N THR A 71 -7.92 -21.26 -0.14
CA THR A 71 -7.54 -20.56 -1.38
C THR A 71 -8.68 -19.70 -1.95
N GLY A 72 -9.94 -19.99 -1.59
CA GLY A 72 -11.10 -19.21 -2.04
C GLY A 72 -11.04 -17.74 -1.63
N ALA A 73 -10.41 -17.43 -0.49
CA ALA A 73 -10.18 -16.05 -0.06
C ALA A 73 -9.36 -15.25 -1.07
N LEU A 74 -8.37 -15.89 -1.72
CA LEU A 74 -7.54 -15.24 -2.72
C LEU A 74 -8.26 -15.06 -4.06
N GLN A 75 -9.22 -15.90 -4.42
CA GLN A 75 -10.01 -15.71 -5.64
C GLN A 75 -10.83 -14.42 -5.56
N ASN A 76 -11.38 -14.11 -4.39
CA ASN A 76 -12.15 -12.88 -4.17
C ASN A 76 -11.28 -11.62 -4.18
N ILE A 77 -10.03 -11.72 -3.69
CA ILE A 77 -9.12 -10.57 -3.63
C ILE A 77 -8.28 -10.39 -4.90
N ASP A 78 -8.14 -11.42 -5.75
CA ASP A 78 -7.36 -11.34 -6.97
C ASP A 78 -7.71 -10.14 -7.87
N PRO A 79 -8.97 -9.82 -8.17
CA PRO A 79 -9.27 -8.63 -8.99
C PRO A 79 -8.97 -7.30 -8.28
N THR A 80 -8.71 -7.32 -6.97
CA THR A 80 -8.45 -6.13 -6.13
C THR A 80 -6.94 -5.84 -6.09
N TRP A 81 -6.55 -4.59 -6.34
CA TRP A 81 -5.14 -4.18 -6.33
C TRP A 81 -4.79 -3.35 -5.09
N GLY A 82 -5.79 -2.73 -4.47
CA GLY A 82 -5.65 -1.96 -3.25
C GLY A 82 -6.83 -2.13 -2.31
N VAL A 83 -6.56 -2.14 -1.01
CA VAL A 83 -7.57 -2.26 0.05
C VAL A 83 -7.41 -1.11 1.02
N LEU A 84 -8.51 -0.41 1.33
CA LEU A 84 -8.51 0.63 2.35
C LEU A 84 -8.40 0.01 3.75
N CYS A 85 -7.42 0.49 4.53
CA CYS A 85 -7.18 0.12 5.92
C CYS A 85 -6.85 1.41 6.69
N GLY A 86 -7.71 1.78 7.66
CA GLY A 86 -7.53 3.02 8.42
C GLY A 86 -7.50 4.30 7.55
N GLY A 87 -8.22 4.32 6.42
CA GLY A 87 -8.24 5.45 5.49
C GLY A 87 -7.08 5.49 4.47
N HIS A 88 -6.16 4.53 4.54
CA HIS A 88 -5.02 4.41 3.63
C HIS A 88 -5.17 3.21 2.70
N CYS A 89 -4.71 3.35 1.46
CA CYS A 89 -4.73 2.26 0.49
C CYS A 89 -3.48 1.39 0.66
N LEU A 90 -3.69 0.14 1.07
CA LEU A 90 -2.66 -0.90 1.10
C LEU A 90 -2.66 -1.64 -0.22
N ARG A 91 -1.49 -1.90 -0.79
CA ARG A 91 -1.38 -2.69 -2.01
C ARG A 91 -1.44 -4.17 -1.66
N VAL A 92 -2.23 -4.92 -2.43
CA VAL A 92 -2.46 -6.35 -2.20
C VAL A 92 -2.06 -7.18 -3.42
N CYS A 93 -1.38 -8.31 -3.18
CA CYS A 93 -0.93 -9.22 -4.21
C CYS A 93 -0.90 -10.66 -3.65
N PRO A 94 -1.52 -11.65 -4.30
CA PRO A 94 -1.32 -13.04 -3.92
C PRO A 94 0.17 -13.42 -3.99
N ALA A 95 0.67 -14.18 -3.01
CA ALA A 95 2.08 -14.53 -2.96
C ALA A 95 2.50 -15.42 -4.15
N SER A 96 1.55 -16.19 -4.69
CA SER A 96 1.71 -17.05 -5.87
C SER A 96 1.85 -16.30 -7.20
N PHE A 97 1.73 -14.97 -7.20
CA PHE A 97 1.86 -14.18 -8.41
C PHE A 97 3.25 -14.29 -9.03
N SER A 98 3.29 -14.51 -10.34
CA SER A 98 4.53 -14.43 -11.10
C SER A 98 5.02 -12.97 -11.23
N PRO A 99 6.32 -12.76 -11.52
CA PRO A 99 6.84 -11.43 -11.82
C PRO A 99 6.07 -10.72 -12.94
N ASP A 100 5.61 -11.47 -13.96
CA ASP A 100 4.83 -10.91 -15.07
C ASP A 100 3.45 -10.42 -14.62
N GLN A 101 2.78 -11.16 -13.72
CA GLN A 101 1.50 -10.72 -13.16
C GLN A 101 1.67 -9.46 -12.32
N CYS A 102 2.73 -9.38 -11.51
CA CYS A 102 3.07 -8.17 -10.76
C CYS A 102 3.37 -6.98 -11.69
N THR A 103 4.12 -7.22 -12.77
CA THR A 103 4.47 -6.20 -13.76
C THR A 103 3.23 -5.67 -14.47
N LYS A 104 2.28 -6.53 -14.83
CA LYS A 104 0.98 -6.13 -15.42
C LYS A 104 0.21 -5.15 -14.52
N ARG A 105 0.20 -5.36 -13.20
CA ARG A 105 -0.45 -4.42 -12.24
C ARG A 105 0.27 -3.08 -12.09
N CYS A 106 1.53 -3.00 -12.55
CA CYS A 106 2.35 -1.80 -12.48
C CYS A 106 2.61 -1.17 -13.86
N ALA A 107 2.03 -1.72 -14.94
CA ALA A 107 2.29 -1.28 -16.31
C ALA A 107 1.64 0.07 -16.62
N HIS A 108 0.43 0.31 -16.12
CA HIS A 108 -0.35 1.52 -16.41
C HIS A 108 -0.56 2.31 -15.12
N VAL A 109 0.33 3.26 -14.89
CA VAL A 109 0.34 4.09 -13.68
C VAL A 109 0.43 5.56 -14.08
N ALA A 110 -0.51 6.36 -13.59
CA ALA A 110 -0.46 7.81 -13.69
C ALA A 110 -0.31 8.43 -12.31
N LEU A 111 0.31 9.61 -12.25
CA LEU A 111 0.47 10.37 -11.03
C LEU A 111 -0.54 11.51 -11.01
N LEU A 112 -1.40 11.54 -10.00
CA LEU A 112 -2.37 12.61 -9.77
C LEU A 112 -1.83 13.52 -8.66
N ALA A 113 -1.61 14.80 -8.96
CA ALA A 113 -0.97 15.75 -8.05
C ALA A 113 -1.81 17.02 -7.83
N GLY A 114 -1.42 17.82 -6.84
CA GLY A 114 -2.11 19.07 -6.49
C GLY A 114 -2.91 18.96 -5.18
N PHE A 115 -2.64 17.95 -4.35
CA PHE A 115 -3.46 17.73 -3.16
C PHE A 115 -3.21 18.77 -2.07
N LEU A 116 -4.26 19.04 -1.30
CA LEU A 116 -4.15 19.74 -0.05
C LEU A 116 -3.35 18.92 0.97
N CYS A 117 -2.68 19.61 1.89
CA CYS A 117 -1.91 18.97 2.95
C CYS A 117 -2.83 18.06 3.78
N GLY A 118 -2.41 16.81 3.97
CA GLY A 118 -3.16 15.83 4.76
C GLY A 118 -4.19 15.01 4.00
N THR A 119 -4.35 15.21 2.68
CA THR A 119 -5.15 14.30 1.84
C THR A 119 -4.61 12.88 1.93
N ILE A 120 -5.50 11.92 2.19
CA ILE A 120 -5.21 10.48 2.26
C ILE A 120 -6.06 9.71 1.25
N ALA A 121 -5.82 8.41 1.12
CA ALA A 121 -6.43 7.62 0.04
C ALA A 121 -7.97 7.59 0.10
N VAL A 122 -8.58 7.58 1.29
CA VAL A 122 -10.05 7.61 1.42
C VAL A 122 -10.67 8.91 0.92
N ASP A 123 -9.96 10.04 0.99
CA ASP A 123 -10.43 11.32 0.41
C ASP A 123 -10.51 11.27 -1.13
N LEU A 124 -9.87 10.27 -1.75
CA LEU A 124 -9.79 10.10 -3.20
C LEU A 124 -10.72 8.99 -3.71
N ALA A 125 -11.58 8.42 -2.85
CA ALA A 125 -12.41 7.27 -3.19
C ALA A 125 -13.39 7.56 -4.34
N GLU A 126 -14.06 8.72 -4.32
CA GLU A 126 -15.00 9.14 -5.38
C GLU A 126 -14.26 9.32 -6.72
N ILE A 127 -13.11 10.01 -6.68
CA ILE A 127 -12.26 10.20 -7.86
C ILE A 127 -11.78 8.85 -8.39
N ALA A 128 -11.40 7.92 -7.51
CA ALA A 128 -10.93 6.59 -7.89
C ALA A 128 -11.98 5.80 -8.67
N ASP A 129 -13.23 5.87 -8.24
CA ASP A 129 -14.36 5.23 -8.90
C ASP A 129 -14.63 5.87 -10.27
N GLU A 130 -14.67 7.20 -10.33
CA GLU A 130 -14.93 7.96 -11.56
C GLU A 130 -13.87 7.70 -12.64
N ILE A 131 -12.59 7.65 -12.27
CA ILE A 131 -11.50 7.32 -13.21
C ILE A 131 -11.32 5.82 -13.44
N SER A 132 -12.13 4.97 -12.80
CA SER A 132 -11.99 3.51 -12.85
C SER A 132 -10.60 3.00 -12.44
N ALA A 133 -9.95 3.66 -11.46
CA ALA A 133 -8.67 3.22 -10.94
C ALA A 133 -8.82 1.95 -10.10
N LYS A 134 -7.89 1.00 -10.27
CA LYS A 134 -7.84 -0.23 -9.45
C LYS A 134 -7.25 0.00 -8.08
N SER A 135 -6.38 0.99 -7.94
CA SER A 135 -5.89 1.46 -6.66
C SER A 135 -5.35 2.88 -6.78
N ILE A 136 -5.50 3.64 -5.70
CA ILE A 136 -4.88 4.96 -5.52
C ILE A 136 -4.09 4.95 -4.22
N ASN A 137 -2.76 5.08 -4.32
CA ASN A 137 -1.87 5.14 -3.16
C ASN A 137 -1.29 6.55 -3.00
N VAL A 138 -1.48 7.13 -1.82
CA VAL A 138 -0.82 8.37 -1.39
C VAL A 138 0.46 8.02 -0.60
N PRO A 139 1.66 8.20 -1.18
CA PRO A 139 2.89 7.88 -0.49
C PRO A 139 3.18 8.89 0.63
N PHE A 140 3.98 8.46 1.60
CA PHE A 140 4.41 9.27 2.71
C PHE A 140 5.82 9.83 2.50
N SER A 141 6.03 11.06 2.94
CA SER A 141 7.36 11.68 3.01
C SER A 141 8.21 10.95 4.04
N MET A 142 9.44 10.57 3.67
CA MET A 142 10.32 9.84 4.59
C MET A 142 10.67 10.67 5.83
N ASN A 143 10.92 11.97 5.68
CA ASN A 143 11.40 12.82 6.77
C ASN A 143 10.30 13.20 7.76
N SER A 144 9.15 13.64 7.22
CA SER A 144 8.05 14.15 8.04
C SER A 144 7.00 13.09 8.37
N TYR A 145 6.99 11.97 7.65
CA TYR A 145 5.94 10.94 7.71
C TYR A 145 4.53 11.51 7.57
N ASN A 146 4.40 12.46 6.65
CA ASN A 146 3.12 13.03 6.24
C ASN A 146 2.79 12.59 4.81
N PRO A 147 1.50 12.50 4.44
CA PRO A 147 1.09 12.25 3.07
C PRO A 147 1.71 13.26 2.11
N LYS A 148 2.16 12.78 0.94
CA LYS A 148 2.63 13.63 -0.13
C LYS A 148 1.45 14.22 -0.91
N PRO A 149 1.63 15.39 -1.55
CA PRO A 149 0.55 16.08 -2.25
C PRO A 149 0.24 15.49 -3.64
N TYR A 150 0.39 14.17 -3.78
CA TYR A 150 0.13 13.41 -4.99
C TYR A 150 -0.12 11.94 -4.67
N ALA A 151 -0.76 11.22 -5.60
CA ALA A 151 -1.01 9.79 -5.53
C ALA A 151 -0.58 9.07 -6.81
N TYR A 152 -0.25 7.79 -6.67
CA TYR A 152 -0.13 6.87 -7.79
C TYR A 152 -1.47 6.19 -8.03
N CYS A 153 -2.00 6.36 -9.23
CA CYS A 153 -3.24 5.74 -9.69
C CYS A 153 -2.88 4.59 -10.62
N HIS A 154 -3.37 3.40 -10.33
CA HIS A 154 -3.11 2.19 -11.10
C HIS A 154 -4.33 1.79 -11.93
N PHE A 155 -4.11 1.42 -13.19
CA PHE A 155 -5.16 1.09 -14.15
C PHE A 155 -4.93 -0.28 -14.79
N THR A 156 -6.01 -0.91 -15.25
CA THR A 156 -5.93 -2.21 -15.95
C THR A 156 -5.42 -2.12 -17.37
N SER A 157 -5.52 -0.95 -18.01
CA SER A 157 -5.12 -0.73 -19.40
C SER A 157 -4.61 0.68 -19.63
N GLU A 158 -3.84 0.85 -20.69
CA GLU A 158 -3.37 2.15 -21.15
C GLU A 158 -4.52 3.07 -21.53
N THR A 159 -5.54 2.55 -22.23
CA THR A 159 -6.73 3.33 -22.61
C THR A 159 -7.46 3.89 -21.41
N ALA A 160 -7.65 3.11 -20.34
CA ALA A 160 -8.29 3.59 -19.11
C ALA A 160 -7.47 4.72 -18.46
N MET A 161 -6.15 4.56 -18.43
CA MET A 161 -5.23 5.57 -17.91
C MET A 161 -5.27 6.87 -18.74
N GLU A 162 -5.22 6.79 -20.07
CA GLU A 162 -5.28 7.98 -20.94
C GLU A 162 -6.65 8.68 -20.90
N ASN A 163 -7.74 7.91 -20.79
CA ASN A 163 -9.07 8.46 -20.58
C ASN A 163 -9.12 9.23 -19.25
N ALA A 164 -8.62 8.65 -18.16
CA ALA A 164 -8.55 9.33 -16.87
C ALA A 164 -7.75 10.66 -16.95
N LYS A 165 -6.63 10.65 -17.69
CA LYS A 165 -5.76 11.82 -17.88
C LYS A 165 -6.42 12.95 -18.69
N SER A 166 -7.40 12.61 -19.53
CA SER A 166 -8.13 13.61 -20.34
C SER A 166 -9.16 14.40 -19.54
N ILE A 167 -9.50 13.94 -18.33
CA ILE A 167 -10.49 14.58 -17.46
C ILE A 167 -9.77 15.47 -16.44
N SER A 168 -10.29 16.68 -16.27
CA SER A 168 -9.87 17.60 -15.22
C SER A 168 -10.66 17.35 -13.93
N TYR A 169 -9.95 17.11 -12.83
CA TYR A 169 -10.57 16.92 -11.51
C TYR A 169 -10.26 18.05 -10.56
N ALA A 170 -11.15 18.31 -9.62
CA ALA A 170 -10.91 19.19 -8.49
C ALA A 170 -11.28 18.50 -7.18
N LEU A 171 -10.39 18.55 -6.20
CA LEU A 171 -10.66 18.07 -4.84
C LEU A 171 -10.78 19.29 -3.92
N LYS A 172 -11.92 19.46 -3.25
CA LYS A 172 -12.16 20.60 -2.34
C LYS A 172 -11.89 21.95 -3.03
N ASN A 173 -12.36 22.10 -4.27
CA ASN A 173 -12.16 23.27 -5.14
C ASN A 173 -10.69 23.54 -5.58
N VAL A 174 -9.79 22.59 -5.39
CA VAL A 174 -8.40 22.67 -5.88
C VAL A 174 -8.23 21.76 -7.09
N GLY A 175 -7.87 22.35 -8.23
CA GLY A 175 -7.63 21.62 -9.46
C GLY A 175 -6.44 20.66 -9.35
N LEU A 176 -6.65 19.42 -9.78
CA LEU A 176 -5.66 18.37 -9.80
C LEU A 176 -5.00 18.29 -11.18
N THR A 177 -3.78 17.78 -11.22
CA THR A 177 -2.99 17.67 -12.45
C THR A 177 -2.41 16.27 -12.61
N TRP A 178 -2.48 15.77 -13.84
CA TRP A 178 -1.92 14.48 -14.21
C TRP A 178 -0.47 14.60 -14.66
N HIS A 179 0.35 13.65 -14.24
CA HIS A 179 1.77 13.56 -14.58
C HIS A 179 2.18 12.11 -14.85
N SER A 180 3.26 11.95 -15.61
CA SER A 180 3.93 10.66 -15.71
C SER A 180 4.76 10.38 -14.45
N PRO A 181 4.87 9.12 -13.99
CA PRO A 181 5.65 8.77 -12.80
C PRO A 181 7.12 9.24 -12.84
N ASP A 182 7.74 9.33 -14.01
CA ASP A 182 9.13 9.83 -14.17
C ASP A 182 9.28 11.32 -13.80
N LYS A 183 8.19 12.09 -13.82
CA LYS A 183 8.17 13.51 -13.47
C LYS A 183 7.95 13.77 -11.98
N VAL A 184 7.83 12.75 -11.14
CA VAL A 184 7.57 12.95 -9.70
C VAL A 184 8.61 13.85 -9.00
N THR A 185 9.86 13.83 -9.47
CA THR A 185 10.96 14.62 -8.89
C THR A 185 10.88 16.11 -9.23
N SER A 186 10.14 16.50 -10.27
CA SER A 186 9.92 17.91 -10.63
C SER A 186 8.74 18.54 -9.89
N LEU A 187 7.95 17.74 -9.18
CA LEU A 187 6.79 18.22 -8.42
C LEU A 187 7.23 18.80 -7.08
N CYS A 188 6.61 19.91 -6.69
CA CYS A 188 6.84 20.50 -5.38
C CYS A 188 6.40 19.52 -4.28
N HIS A 189 7.29 19.22 -3.35
CA HIS A 189 7.00 18.32 -2.23
C HIS A 189 5.93 18.83 -1.25
N ARG A 190 5.50 20.10 -1.38
CA ARG A 190 4.48 20.74 -0.53
C ARG A 190 3.10 20.77 -1.15
N CYS A 191 2.99 21.09 -2.45
CA CYS A 191 1.71 21.25 -3.13
C CYS A 191 1.51 20.34 -4.35
N GLY A 192 2.54 19.61 -4.79
CA GLY A 192 2.44 18.70 -5.92
C GLY A 192 2.42 19.37 -7.30
N HIS A 193 2.41 20.70 -7.38
CA HIS A 193 2.48 21.39 -8.67
C HIS A 193 3.91 21.45 -9.22
N PRO A 194 4.08 21.32 -10.56
CA PRO A 194 5.37 21.56 -11.21
C PRO A 194 5.75 23.04 -11.10
N ASN A 195 7.04 23.34 -11.17
CA ASN A 195 7.60 24.71 -11.17
C ASN A 195 7.30 25.56 -9.92
N CYS A 196 6.65 25.00 -8.90
CA CYS A 196 6.42 25.70 -7.64
C CYS A 196 7.71 25.70 -6.81
N ASN A 197 8.17 26.90 -6.41
CA ASN A 197 9.31 27.04 -5.51
C ASN A 197 8.92 26.58 -4.08
N PRO A 198 9.52 25.51 -3.55
CA PRO A 198 9.13 24.99 -2.23
C PRO A 198 9.38 25.97 -1.08
N ASN A 199 10.30 26.93 -1.23
CA ASN A 199 10.60 27.94 -0.22
C ASN A 199 9.57 29.08 -0.19
N ARG A 200 8.80 29.25 -1.27
CA ARG A 200 7.76 30.30 -1.42
C ARG A 200 6.37 29.71 -1.64
N CYS A 201 6.19 28.42 -1.36
CA CYS A 201 4.94 27.72 -1.62
C CYS A 201 3.87 28.15 -0.60
N SER A 202 2.81 28.78 -1.10
CA SER A 202 1.67 29.30 -0.31
C SER A 202 0.86 28.20 0.39
N SER A 203 0.96 26.95 -0.07
CA SER A 203 0.25 25.78 0.48
C SER A 203 0.76 25.35 1.87
N SER A 204 1.59 26.17 2.51
CA SER A 204 2.27 25.90 3.77
C SER A 204 2.13 27.08 4.73
N SER A 205 1.26 26.96 5.73
CA SER A 205 1.18 27.89 6.86
C SER A 205 2.38 27.77 7.84
N ARG A 206 3.33 26.85 7.59
CA ARG A 206 4.49 26.63 8.47
C ARG A 206 5.79 27.13 7.84
N PRO A 207 6.65 27.85 8.59
CA PRO A 207 7.96 28.27 8.13
C PRO A 207 8.81 27.09 7.68
N ASN A 208 9.76 27.37 6.78
CA ASN A 208 10.72 26.44 6.21
C ASN A 208 11.66 25.89 7.30
N ARG A 209 11.20 24.97 8.15
CA ARG A 209 12.11 24.14 8.95
C ARG A 209 12.78 23.20 7.98
N PHE A 210 14.12 23.28 7.91
CA PHE A 210 14.95 22.26 7.28
C PHE A 210 14.38 20.88 7.60
N ALA A 211 14.15 20.07 6.57
CA ALA A 211 13.64 18.73 6.75
C ALA A 211 14.65 17.96 7.59
N ARG A 212 14.34 17.75 8.87
CA ARG A 212 15.20 16.97 9.74
C ARG A 212 15.10 15.50 9.34
N PRO A 213 16.18 14.71 9.51
CA PRO A 213 16.11 13.28 9.33
C PRO A 213 14.98 12.69 10.17
N TRP A 214 14.29 11.70 9.64
CA TRP A 214 13.14 11.07 10.30
C TRP A 214 13.50 10.52 11.70
N GLN A 215 14.75 10.10 11.89
CA GLN A 215 15.28 9.59 13.16
C GLN A 215 15.28 10.63 14.28
N SER A 216 15.26 11.92 13.93
CA SER A 216 15.17 13.02 14.91
C SER A 216 13.75 13.25 15.42
N ASN A 217 12.75 12.60 14.83
CA ASN A 217 11.38 12.63 15.29
C ASN A 217 11.16 11.47 16.27
N ASP A 218 11.10 11.78 17.57
CA ASP A 218 10.97 10.77 18.63
C ASP A 218 9.75 9.87 18.46
N LYS A 219 8.61 10.43 18.04
CA LYS A 219 7.38 9.65 17.82
C LYS A 219 7.55 8.65 16.68
N LEU A 220 8.14 9.10 15.57
CA LEU A 220 8.36 8.25 14.41
C LEU A 220 9.43 7.20 14.67
N ARG A 221 10.50 7.58 15.39
CA ARG A 221 11.54 6.66 15.85
C ARG A 221 10.96 5.59 16.77
N ALA A 222 10.08 5.95 17.70
CA ALA A 222 9.39 4.98 18.56
C ALA A 222 8.52 4.01 17.76
N LEU A 223 7.76 4.51 16.77
CA LEU A 223 6.97 3.66 15.87
C LEU A 223 7.86 2.71 15.05
N TYR A 224 8.96 3.20 14.49
CA TYR A 224 9.91 2.39 13.74
C TYR A 224 10.51 1.29 14.62
N ASN A 225 11.00 1.65 15.81
CA ASN A 225 11.64 0.73 16.74
C ASN A 225 10.68 -0.35 17.25
N LYS A 226 9.38 -0.04 17.40
CA LYS A 226 8.36 -1.01 17.77
C LYS A 226 8.25 -2.18 16.78
N HIS A 227 8.56 -1.93 15.51
CA HIS A 227 8.40 -2.90 14.42
C HIS A 227 9.72 -3.53 13.99
N LEU A 228 10.84 -3.17 14.63
CA LEU A 228 12.10 -3.86 14.41
C LEU A 228 11.97 -5.32 14.89
N PRO A 229 12.51 -6.29 14.13
CA PRO A 229 12.64 -7.64 14.66
C PRO A 229 13.46 -7.59 15.95
N PRO A 230 13.16 -8.43 16.96
CA PRO A 230 13.96 -8.50 18.15
C PRO A 230 15.42 -8.76 17.75
N SER A 231 16.32 -7.90 18.20
CA SER A 231 17.76 -8.13 18.07
C SER A 231 18.06 -9.44 18.77
N ASN A 232 18.46 -10.49 18.04
CA ASN A 232 19.04 -11.67 18.67
C ASN A 232 20.25 -11.17 19.48
N PRO A 233 20.29 -11.31 20.81
CA PRO A 233 21.57 -11.27 21.49
C PRO A 233 22.35 -12.45 20.93
N ALA A 234 23.45 -12.15 20.23
CA ALA A 234 24.29 -13.15 19.60
C ALA A 234 24.67 -14.24 20.61
N LEU A 235 24.48 -15.50 20.20
CA LEU A 235 25.16 -16.66 20.77
C LEU A 235 26.69 -16.49 20.61
#